data_AF-A0A7C1JL36-F1
#
_entry.id   AF-A0A7C1JL36-F1
#
_cell.length_a   1.000
_cell.length_b   1.000
_cell.length_c   1.000
_cell.angle_alpha   90.00
_cell.angle_beta   90.00
_cell.angle_gamma   90.00
#
_symmetry.space_group_name_H-M   'P 1'
#
loop_
_entity.id
_entity.type
_entity.pdbx_description
1 polymer ?
#
loop_
_entity_poly.entity_id
_entity_poly.type
_entity_poly.pdbx_seq_one_letter_code
_entity_poly.pdbx_strand_id
1 'polypeptide(L)'
;MLTQSTQTRNGPQSDPRTERWLSIDEAARLLGVGQSTLRRWSDAGLVPVYRTAGGHRRYREADLLAVLKSEARPRRRLSRKALTDLSYTLYHSQLLSQVTTRPWYARYRPEHLAELRTLGRQLLDLTFRIVNRAVDRESLVRAGRAIGQRYGEVSAAAGLSPAEAVEAFLAFRVPTYVAIAQFAEREEIPTRRVLRVLSELTMVLDEVLLATVQALSSSAVSSEKISQTGLQEQ
;
A
#
# COMPACT_ATOMS: atom_id res chain seq x y z
N MET A 1 -25.59 34.27 -45.85
CA MET A 1 -26.57 34.31 -44.74
C MET A 1 -26.96 32.89 -44.37
N LEU A 2 -26.60 32.48 -43.14
CA LEU A 2 -27.38 31.67 -42.16
C LEU A 2 -28.14 30.42 -42.66
N THR A 3 -28.09 29.22 -42.08
CA THR A 3 -27.56 28.72 -40.80
C THR A 3 -27.74 27.19 -40.84
N GLN A 4 -26.70 26.41 -40.57
CA GLN A 4 -26.84 25.01 -40.14
C GLN A 4 -26.08 24.86 -38.81
N SER A 5 -26.84 24.78 -37.71
CA SER A 5 -26.45 24.43 -36.34
C SER A 5 -27.77 24.48 -35.55
N THR A 6 -28.20 23.53 -34.72
CA THR A 6 -27.45 22.62 -33.87
C THR A 6 -28.42 21.50 -33.49
N GLN A 7 -28.08 20.25 -33.77
CA GLN A 7 -28.85 19.11 -33.27
C GLN A 7 -28.47 18.91 -31.80
N THR A 8 -29.36 19.28 -30.90
CA THR A 8 -29.24 19.08 -29.46
C THR A 8 -29.18 17.58 -29.19
N ARG A 9 -27.99 17.06 -28.88
CA ARG A 9 -27.83 15.70 -28.32
C ARG A 9 -28.43 15.68 -26.93
N ASN A 10 -29.64 15.18 -26.80
CA ASN A 10 -30.22 14.78 -25.52
C ASN A 10 -29.39 13.62 -24.96
N GLY A 11 -28.59 13.89 -23.92
CA GLY A 11 -28.03 12.87 -23.05
C GLY A 11 -29.15 12.19 -22.24
N PRO A 12 -28.93 10.99 -21.69
CA PRO A 12 -29.96 10.26 -20.95
C PRO A 12 -30.36 11.06 -19.70
N GLN A 13 -31.56 11.62 -19.74
CA GLN A 13 -32.20 12.33 -18.64
C GLN A 13 -32.70 11.28 -17.64
N SER A 14 -31.98 11.08 -16.54
CA SER A 14 -32.39 10.17 -15.45
C SER A 14 -33.61 10.75 -14.73
N ASP A 15 -34.69 9.95 -14.64
CA ASP A 15 -35.97 10.33 -14.01
C ASP A 15 -35.77 10.69 -12.51
N PRO A 16 -36.14 11.91 -12.07
CA PRO A 16 -35.96 12.37 -10.68
C PRO A 16 -36.76 11.56 -9.64
N ARG A 17 -37.65 10.66 -10.05
CA ARG A 17 -38.45 9.79 -9.16
C ARG A 17 -37.71 8.51 -8.71
N THR A 18 -36.44 8.32 -9.07
CA THR A 18 -35.67 7.09 -8.77
C THR A 18 -34.32 7.29 -8.07
N GLU A 19 -34.01 8.49 -7.56
CA GLU A 19 -32.78 8.71 -6.77
C GLU A 19 -32.90 8.10 -5.37
N ARG A 20 -32.58 6.81 -5.24
CA ARG A 20 -32.49 6.16 -3.93
C ARG A 20 -31.21 6.62 -3.23
N TRP A 21 -31.39 7.21 -2.05
CA TRP A 21 -30.29 7.62 -1.17
C TRP A 21 -30.12 6.63 -0.02
N LEU A 22 -28.90 6.13 0.15
CA LEU A 22 -28.56 5.12 1.12
C LEU A 22 -27.88 5.74 2.34
N SER A 23 -28.18 5.21 3.52
CA SER A 23 -27.36 5.40 4.71
C SER A 23 -25.97 4.80 4.52
N ILE A 24 -25.04 5.17 5.40
CA ILE A 24 -23.70 4.58 5.38
C ILE A 24 -23.70 3.07 5.60
N ASP A 25 -24.64 2.55 6.39
CA ASP A 25 -24.75 1.13 6.67
C ASP A 25 -25.24 0.36 5.43
N GLU A 26 -26.29 0.85 4.79
CA GLU A 26 -26.79 0.28 3.53
C GLU A 26 -25.78 0.39 2.40
N ALA A 27 -25.10 1.53 2.28
CA ALA A 27 -24.04 1.74 1.30
C ALA A 27 -22.84 0.82 1.55
N ALA A 28 -22.45 0.63 2.81
CA ALA A 28 -21.37 -0.29 3.20
C ALA A 28 -21.72 -1.74 2.85
N ARG A 29 -22.96 -2.17 3.13
CA ARG A 29 -23.49 -3.47 2.70
C ARG A 29 -23.47 -3.62 1.18
N LEU A 30 -23.99 -2.64 0.46
CA LEU A 30 -24.06 -2.66 -1.01
C LEU A 30 -22.66 -2.77 -1.64
N LEU A 31 -21.67 -2.11 -1.05
CA LEU A 31 -20.28 -2.12 -1.53
C LEU A 31 -19.44 -3.30 -0.98
N GLY A 32 -19.97 -4.09 -0.04
CA GLY A 32 -19.24 -5.19 0.60
C GLY A 32 -18.03 -4.73 1.44
N VAL A 33 -18.12 -3.55 2.08
CA VAL A 33 -17.05 -2.99 2.92
C VAL A 33 -17.56 -2.63 4.32
N GLY A 34 -16.67 -2.42 5.29
CA GLY A 34 -17.05 -1.89 6.61
C GLY A 34 -17.41 -0.40 6.57
N GLN A 35 -18.30 0.05 7.45
CA GLN A 35 -18.72 1.47 7.52
C GLN A 35 -17.55 2.42 7.78
N SER A 36 -16.56 2.04 8.60
CA SER A 36 -15.37 2.86 8.88
C SER A 36 -14.49 3.07 7.64
N THR A 37 -14.43 2.07 6.76
CA THR A 37 -13.78 2.15 5.45
C THR A 37 -14.55 3.10 4.53
N LEU A 38 -15.88 2.98 4.49
CA LEU A 38 -16.72 3.87 3.68
C LEU A 38 -16.64 5.33 4.15
N ARG A 39 -16.55 5.62 5.46
CA ARG A 39 -16.33 7.00 5.99
C ARG A 39 -15.02 7.58 5.46
N ARG A 40 -13.93 6.84 5.60
CA ARG A 40 -12.59 7.26 5.13
C ARG A 40 -12.59 7.53 3.62
N TRP A 41 -13.24 6.66 2.84
CA TRP A 41 -13.36 6.87 1.38
C TRP A 41 -14.17 8.11 1.03
N SER A 42 -15.22 8.38 1.79
CA SER A 42 -16.07 9.57 1.59
C SER A 42 -15.29 10.85 1.90
N ASP A 43 -14.53 10.84 3.00
CA ASP A 43 -13.78 12.02 3.45
C ASP A 43 -12.58 12.33 2.53
N ALA A 44 -12.04 11.31 1.87
CA ALA A 44 -11.02 11.46 0.84
C ALA A 44 -11.58 11.70 -0.59
N GLY A 45 -12.90 11.89 -0.73
CA GLY A 45 -13.56 12.20 -2.02
C GLY A 45 -13.68 11.04 -3.01
N LEU A 46 -13.45 9.81 -2.56
CA LEU A 46 -13.36 8.58 -3.39
C LEU A 46 -14.72 7.95 -3.67
N VAL A 47 -15.69 8.31 -2.85
CA VAL A 47 -17.09 7.97 -2.98
C VAL A 47 -17.85 9.28 -2.87
N PRO A 48 -18.61 9.68 -3.91
CA PRO A 48 -19.50 10.83 -3.80
C PRO A 48 -20.41 10.67 -2.58
N VAL A 49 -20.37 11.67 -1.70
CA VAL A 49 -21.10 11.68 -0.45
C VAL A 49 -21.83 12.99 -0.32
N TYR A 50 -23.09 12.91 0.05
CA TYR A 50 -23.86 14.06 0.50
C TYR A 50 -23.90 14.05 2.03
N ARG A 51 -23.74 15.21 2.65
CA ARG A 51 -23.93 15.37 4.10
C ARG A 51 -25.23 16.11 4.33
N THR A 52 -26.12 15.53 5.14
CA THR A 52 -27.34 16.22 5.56
C THR A 52 -27.00 17.35 6.52
N ALA A 53 -27.95 18.25 6.80
CA ALA A 53 -27.79 19.33 7.79
C ALA A 53 -27.34 18.83 9.18
N GLY A 54 -27.74 17.61 9.57
CA GLY A 54 -27.29 16.94 10.80
C GLY A 54 -25.94 16.21 10.70
N GLY A 55 -25.20 16.34 9.60
CA GLY A 55 -23.87 15.75 9.41
C GLY A 55 -23.85 14.27 9.03
N HIS A 56 -25.01 13.64 8.80
CA HIS A 56 -25.07 12.24 8.38
C HIS A 56 -24.69 12.10 6.90
N ARG A 57 -23.89 11.07 6.59
CA ARG A 57 -23.48 10.74 5.22
C ARG A 57 -24.59 10.00 4.48
N ARG A 58 -24.90 10.44 3.26
CA ARG A 58 -25.86 9.85 2.33
C ARG A 58 -25.19 9.61 0.99
N TYR A 59 -25.54 8.49 0.37
CA TYR A 59 -24.92 8.02 -0.86
C TYR A 59 -25.99 7.75 -1.91
N ARG A 60 -25.85 8.26 -3.13
CA ARG A 60 -26.76 7.89 -4.21
C ARG A 60 -26.50 6.45 -4.59
N GLU A 61 -27.52 5.60 -4.59
CA GLU A 61 -27.40 4.21 -5.00
C GLU A 61 -26.84 4.10 -6.43
N ALA A 62 -27.26 5.00 -7.34
CA ALA A 62 -26.74 5.06 -8.71
C ALA A 62 -25.22 5.32 -8.76
N ASP A 63 -24.69 6.21 -7.92
CA ASP A 63 -23.24 6.46 -7.84
C ASP A 63 -22.50 5.24 -7.29
N LEU A 64 -23.10 4.54 -6.32
CA LEU A 64 -22.53 3.31 -5.79
C LEU A 64 -22.59 2.15 -6.79
N LEU A 65 -23.63 2.07 -7.62
CA LEU A 65 -23.78 1.06 -8.67
C LEU A 65 -22.90 1.37 -9.89
N ALA A 66 -22.74 2.63 -10.30
CA ALA A 66 -21.77 3.05 -11.32
C ALA A 66 -20.34 2.72 -10.87
N VAL A 67 -20.10 2.97 -9.57
CA VAL A 67 -19.16 2.28 -8.70
C VAL A 67 -18.79 0.85 -9.11
N LEU A 68 -19.75 -0.04 -8.83
CA LEU A 68 -19.66 -1.48 -9.02
C LEU A 68 -19.55 -1.87 -10.50
N LYS A 69 -20.23 -1.16 -11.42
CA LYS A 69 -20.18 -1.44 -12.87
C LYS A 69 -18.81 -1.16 -13.49
N SER A 70 -18.00 -0.28 -12.90
CA SER A 70 -16.61 -0.04 -13.36
C SER A 70 -15.68 -1.25 -13.17
N GLU A 71 -16.08 -2.27 -12.38
CA GLU A 71 -15.34 -3.54 -12.25
C GLU A 71 -15.47 -4.46 -13.48
N ALA A 72 -16.41 -4.18 -14.41
CA ALA A 72 -16.68 -5.00 -15.59
C ALA A 72 -15.80 -4.68 -16.81
N ARG A 73 -14.91 -3.68 -16.75
CA ARG A 73 -13.91 -3.47 -17.82
C ARG A 73 -12.97 -4.69 -17.88
N PRO A 74 -12.62 -5.19 -19.09
CA PRO A 74 -11.73 -6.33 -19.22
C PRO A 74 -10.44 -6.08 -18.44
N ARG A 75 -10.09 -7.01 -17.54
CA ARG A 75 -8.87 -6.94 -16.73
C ARG A 75 -7.67 -6.99 -17.68
N ARG A 76 -7.10 -5.84 -18.03
CA ARG A 76 -5.77 -5.78 -18.66
C ARG A 76 -4.80 -6.54 -17.76
N ARG A 77 -4.04 -7.49 -18.35
CA ARG A 77 -2.99 -8.21 -17.62
C ARG A 77 -1.93 -7.19 -17.23
N LEU A 78 -1.83 -6.93 -15.93
CA LEU A 78 -0.85 -6.01 -15.38
C LEU A 78 0.54 -6.62 -15.48
N SER A 79 1.52 -5.83 -15.95
CA SER A 79 2.89 -6.33 -16.13
C SER A 79 3.65 -6.29 -14.81
N ARG A 80 3.97 -7.47 -14.28
CA ARG A 80 4.87 -7.63 -13.13
C ARG A 80 6.23 -7.00 -13.39
N LYS A 81 6.74 -7.19 -14.62
CA LYS A 81 8.02 -6.65 -15.03
C LYS A 81 8.00 -5.12 -14.96
N ALA A 82 6.94 -4.48 -15.45
CA ALA A 82 6.82 -3.03 -15.43
C ALA A 82 6.81 -2.45 -13.99
N LEU A 83 6.09 -3.08 -13.04
CA LEU A 83 6.14 -2.67 -11.64
C LEU A 83 7.54 -2.86 -11.04
N THR A 84 8.21 -3.97 -11.38
CA THR A 84 9.57 -4.27 -10.91
C THR A 84 10.58 -3.26 -11.43
N ASP A 85 10.58 -3.00 -12.75
CA ASP A 85 11.46 -2.04 -13.40
C ASP A 85 11.26 -0.64 -12.81
N LEU A 86 10.01 -0.22 -12.62
CA LEU A 86 9.68 1.08 -12.04
C LEU A 86 10.18 1.21 -10.59
N SER A 87 9.97 0.17 -9.78
CA SER A 87 10.45 0.15 -8.39
C SER A 87 11.98 0.20 -8.33
N TYR A 88 12.65 -0.52 -9.23
CA TYR A 88 14.10 -0.47 -9.37
C TYR A 88 14.59 0.93 -9.77
N THR A 89 13.95 1.57 -10.76
CA THR A 89 14.30 2.93 -11.19
C THR A 89 14.17 3.92 -10.04
N LEU A 90 13.06 3.90 -9.31
CA LEU A 90 12.82 4.83 -8.19
C LEU A 90 13.78 4.58 -7.02
N TYR A 91 14.12 3.32 -6.74
CA TYR A 91 15.17 2.98 -5.79
C TYR A 91 16.51 3.62 -6.16
N HIS A 92 16.92 3.49 -7.42
CA HIS A 92 18.23 3.99 -7.86
C HIS A 92 18.27 5.52 -7.96
N SER A 93 17.22 6.13 -8.51
CA SER A 93 17.22 7.57 -8.78
C SER A 93 16.88 8.43 -7.56
N GLN A 94 16.05 7.94 -6.63
CA GLN A 94 15.56 8.71 -5.50
C GLN A 94 16.05 8.22 -4.14
N LEU A 95 16.06 6.90 -3.90
CA LEU A 95 16.42 6.39 -2.57
C LEU A 95 17.93 6.43 -2.33
N LEU A 96 18.72 5.88 -3.25
CA LEU A 96 20.18 5.78 -3.06
C LEU A 96 20.83 7.13 -2.81
N SER A 97 20.41 8.18 -3.52
CA SER A 97 20.90 9.54 -3.30
C SER A 97 20.60 10.08 -1.90
N GLN A 98 19.53 9.62 -1.25
CA GLN A 98 19.14 10.03 0.11
C GLN A 98 19.81 9.22 1.23
N VAL A 99 20.07 7.93 0.97
CA VAL A 99 20.52 7.00 2.03
C VAL A 99 22.02 6.74 2.02
N THR A 100 22.71 6.91 0.90
CA THR A 100 24.16 6.63 0.81
C THR A 100 25.02 7.49 1.73
N THR A 101 24.52 8.66 2.13
CA THR A 101 25.19 9.55 3.09
C THR A 101 24.86 9.24 4.56
N ARG A 102 23.93 8.31 4.81
CA ARG A 102 23.47 7.99 6.17
C ARG A 102 24.43 7.04 6.87
N PRO A 103 24.75 7.27 8.16
CA PRO A 103 25.69 6.42 8.92
C PRO A 103 25.29 4.94 8.94
N TRP A 104 24.00 4.64 9.07
CA TRP A 104 23.51 3.26 9.09
C TRP A 104 23.71 2.54 7.75
N TYR A 105 23.69 3.26 6.62
CA TYR A 105 23.87 2.64 5.30
C TYR A 105 25.31 2.13 5.13
N ALA A 106 26.28 2.86 5.66
CA ALA A 106 27.70 2.49 5.62
C ALA A 106 28.02 1.20 6.42
N ARG A 107 27.15 0.77 7.35
CA ARG A 107 27.34 -0.48 8.11
C ARG A 107 26.92 -1.73 7.33
N TYR A 108 26.13 -1.56 6.27
CA TYR A 108 25.77 -2.70 5.42
C TYR A 108 26.94 -3.11 4.53
N ARG A 109 27.36 -4.37 4.68
CA ARG A 109 28.33 -5.02 3.80
C ARG A 109 27.64 -5.54 2.53
N PRO A 110 28.39 -5.86 1.46
CA PRO A 110 27.82 -6.35 0.20
C PRO A 110 26.86 -7.55 0.37
N GLU A 111 27.15 -8.44 1.31
CA GLU A 111 26.31 -9.59 1.68
C GLU A 111 24.97 -9.14 2.28
N HIS A 112 24.96 -8.18 3.20
CA HIS A 112 23.74 -7.61 3.76
C HIS A 112 22.92 -6.95 2.65
N LEU A 113 23.56 -6.15 1.79
CA LEU A 113 22.89 -5.49 0.66
C LEU A 113 22.32 -6.49 -0.35
N ALA A 114 22.97 -7.64 -0.57
CA ALA A 114 22.44 -8.71 -1.42
C ALA A 114 21.17 -9.34 -0.85
N GLU A 115 21.16 -9.53 0.47
CA GLU A 115 20.00 -10.06 1.17
C GLU A 115 18.83 -9.06 1.19
N LEU A 116 19.09 -7.80 1.54
CA LEU A 116 18.10 -6.72 1.50
C LEU A 116 17.47 -6.57 0.10
N ARG A 117 18.27 -6.71 -0.97
CA ARG A 117 17.76 -6.73 -2.35
C ARG A 117 16.83 -7.91 -2.62
N THR A 118 17.11 -9.08 -2.04
CA THR A 118 16.27 -10.27 -2.18
C THR A 118 14.95 -10.11 -1.44
N LEU A 119 14.98 -9.60 -0.22
CA LEU A 119 13.78 -9.25 0.56
C LEU A 119 12.94 -8.18 -0.16
N GLY A 120 13.59 -7.16 -0.76
CA GLY A 120 12.90 -6.15 -1.56
C GLY A 120 12.15 -6.74 -2.76
N ARG A 121 12.73 -7.73 -3.46
CA ARG A 121 12.05 -8.45 -4.55
C ARG A 121 10.86 -9.28 -4.04
N GLN A 122 10.95 -9.87 -2.85
CA GLN A 122 9.83 -10.60 -2.23
C GLN A 122 8.69 -9.64 -1.83
N LEU A 123 9.01 -8.46 -1.31
CA LEU A 123 8.01 -7.43 -1.00
C LEU A 123 7.32 -6.89 -2.27
N LEU A 124 8.06 -6.74 -3.38
CA LEU A 124 7.47 -6.39 -4.67
C LEU A 124 6.58 -7.50 -5.25
N ASP A 125 6.96 -8.77 -5.07
CA ASP A 125 6.09 -9.91 -5.41
C ASP A 125 4.76 -9.84 -4.63
N LEU A 126 4.85 -9.60 -3.32
CA LEU A 126 3.67 -9.47 -2.45
C LEU A 126 2.78 -8.31 -2.89
N THR A 127 3.38 -7.16 -3.21
CA THR A 127 2.69 -5.99 -3.79
C THR A 127 1.97 -6.35 -5.09
N PHE A 128 2.61 -7.11 -5.98
CA PHE A 128 1.98 -7.54 -7.22
C PHE A 128 0.82 -8.52 -6.99
N ARG A 129 0.89 -9.38 -5.97
CA ARG A 129 -0.22 -10.26 -5.58
C ARG A 129 -1.41 -9.47 -5.03
N ILE A 130 -1.16 -8.41 -4.23
CA ILE A 130 -2.17 -7.44 -3.77
C ILE A 130 -2.86 -6.80 -4.97
N VAL A 131 -2.08 -6.26 -5.90
CA VAL A 131 -2.58 -5.62 -7.12
C VAL A 131 -3.50 -6.55 -7.92
N ASN A 132 -3.18 -7.85 -7.99
CA ASN A 132 -3.96 -8.85 -8.72
C ASN A 132 -5.03 -9.57 -7.88
N ARG A 133 -5.19 -9.24 -6.60
CA ARG A 133 -6.11 -9.92 -5.66
C ARG A 133 -5.89 -11.44 -5.61
N ALA A 134 -4.63 -11.85 -5.68
CA ALA A 134 -4.23 -13.26 -5.79
C ALA A 134 -3.94 -13.93 -4.44
N VAL A 135 -4.25 -13.26 -3.32
CA VAL A 135 -3.85 -13.71 -1.98
C VAL A 135 -4.81 -13.14 -0.93
N ASP A 136 -5.10 -13.92 0.10
CA ASP A 136 -5.92 -13.52 1.24
C ASP A 136 -5.13 -12.68 2.27
N ARG A 137 -5.85 -11.99 3.14
CA ARG A 137 -5.26 -11.07 4.13
C ARG A 137 -4.33 -11.78 5.13
N GLU A 138 -4.67 -12.98 5.57
CA GLU A 138 -3.89 -13.71 6.56
C GLU A 138 -2.53 -14.12 5.99
N SER A 139 -2.52 -14.58 4.75
CA SER A 139 -1.31 -14.89 4.00
C SER A 139 -0.44 -13.65 3.75
N LEU A 140 -1.05 -12.48 3.47
CA LEU A 140 -0.33 -11.21 3.36
C LEU A 140 0.38 -10.83 4.66
N VAL A 141 -0.32 -10.92 5.80
CA VAL A 141 0.23 -10.60 7.12
C VAL A 141 1.39 -11.55 7.46
N ARG A 142 1.22 -12.86 7.26
CA ARG A 142 2.29 -13.83 7.48
C ARG A 142 3.54 -13.55 6.63
N ALA A 143 3.34 -13.27 5.35
CA ALA A 143 4.44 -12.97 4.44
C ALA A 143 5.16 -11.67 4.84
N GLY A 144 4.40 -10.63 5.19
CA GLY A 144 4.96 -9.38 5.71
C GLY A 144 5.80 -9.59 6.97
N ARG A 145 5.29 -10.37 7.93
CA ARG A 145 6.03 -10.71 9.16
C ARG A 145 7.33 -11.45 8.88
N ALA A 146 7.31 -12.44 7.99
CA ALA A 146 8.51 -13.20 7.63
C ALA A 146 9.58 -12.32 6.97
N ILE A 147 9.16 -11.44 6.05
CA ILE A 147 10.06 -10.45 5.42
C ILE A 147 10.64 -9.51 6.48
N GLY A 148 9.80 -8.97 7.38
CA GLY A 148 10.22 -8.07 8.44
C GLY A 148 11.19 -8.72 9.43
N GLN A 149 10.92 -9.96 9.85
CA GLN A 149 11.83 -10.70 10.72
C GLN A 149 13.23 -10.80 10.09
N ARG A 150 13.31 -11.14 8.80
CA ARG A 150 14.59 -11.23 8.11
C ARG A 150 15.27 -9.88 7.94
N TYR A 151 14.52 -8.82 7.67
CA TYR A 151 15.07 -7.45 7.68
C TYR A 151 15.69 -7.10 9.05
N GLY A 152 15.03 -7.46 10.15
CA GLY A 152 15.52 -7.22 11.49
C GLY A 152 16.79 -7.99 11.81
N GLU A 153 16.86 -9.28 11.44
CA GLU A 153 18.06 -10.12 11.61
C GLU A 153 19.26 -9.55 10.84
N VAL A 154 19.07 -9.15 9.58
CA VAL A 154 20.14 -8.54 8.76
C VAL A 154 20.57 -7.20 9.32
N SER A 155 19.62 -6.38 9.80
CA SER A 155 19.92 -5.10 10.44
C SER A 155 20.70 -5.28 11.74
N ALA A 156 20.36 -6.30 12.53
CA ALA A 156 21.06 -6.64 13.78
C ALA A 156 22.49 -7.09 13.49
N ALA A 157 22.67 -7.97 12.50
CA ALA A 157 23.99 -8.42 12.06
C ALA A 157 24.87 -7.27 11.54
N ALA A 158 24.26 -6.24 10.95
CA ALA A 158 24.93 -5.02 10.53
C ALA A 158 25.13 -4.00 11.68
N GLY A 159 24.67 -4.29 12.90
CA GLY A 159 24.84 -3.41 14.06
C GLY A 159 24.00 -2.13 14.00
N LEU A 160 22.81 -2.18 13.41
CA LEU A 160 21.87 -1.05 13.46
C LEU A 160 21.14 -1.02 14.80
N SER A 161 20.89 0.19 15.29
CA SER A 161 19.95 0.44 16.37
C SER A 161 18.49 0.36 15.89
N PRO A 162 17.50 0.21 16.80
CA PRO A 162 16.08 0.23 16.43
C PRO A 162 15.68 1.51 15.68
N ALA A 163 16.20 2.67 16.10
CA ALA A 163 15.90 3.94 15.44
C ALA A 163 16.45 3.98 14.00
N GLU A 164 17.67 3.48 13.77
CA GLU A 164 18.26 3.41 12.43
C GLU A 164 17.55 2.39 11.53
N ALA A 165 17.11 1.26 12.08
CA ALA A 165 16.33 0.29 11.31
C ALA A 165 14.97 0.86 10.88
N VAL A 166 14.30 1.61 11.77
CA VAL A 166 13.06 2.35 11.45
C VAL A 166 13.34 3.42 10.39
N GLU A 167 14.43 4.18 10.53
CA GLU A 167 14.82 5.19 9.55
C GLU A 167 15.04 4.56 8.16
N ALA A 168 15.79 3.46 8.08
CA ALA A 168 16.03 2.73 6.84
C ALA A 168 14.71 2.23 6.20
N PHE A 169 13.81 1.70 7.03
CA PHE A 169 12.49 1.27 6.57
C PHE A 169 11.66 2.43 6.00
N LEU A 170 11.59 3.56 6.71
CA LEU A 170 10.82 4.73 6.28
C LEU A 170 11.37 5.32 4.98
N ALA A 171 12.69 5.34 4.80
CA ALA A 171 13.32 5.76 3.57
C ALA A 171 12.88 4.88 2.39
N PHE A 172 12.91 3.55 2.57
CA PHE A 172 12.48 2.60 1.54
C PHE A 172 10.97 2.60 1.26
N ARG A 173 10.16 2.93 2.27
CA ARG A 173 8.70 2.96 2.18
C ARG A 173 8.19 3.92 1.11
N VAL A 174 8.78 5.10 1.00
CA VAL A 174 8.29 6.18 0.12
C VAL A 174 8.37 5.80 -1.37
N PRO A 175 9.53 5.35 -1.91
CA PRO A 175 9.62 4.88 -3.30
C PRO A 175 8.62 3.78 -3.66
N THR A 176 8.27 2.91 -2.70
CA THR A 176 7.29 1.83 -2.92
C THR A 176 5.88 2.39 -3.22
N TYR A 177 5.43 3.38 -2.45
CA TYR A 177 4.14 4.03 -2.71
C TYR A 177 4.14 4.81 -4.02
N VAL A 178 5.22 5.51 -4.32
CA VAL A 178 5.39 6.25 -5.59
C VAL A 178 5.36 5.28 -6.78
N ALA A 179 6.03 4.14 -6.67
CA ALA A 179 6.03 3.11 -7.71
C ALA A 179 4.62 2.61 -8.02
N ILE A 180 3.80 2.34 -6.99
CA ILE A 180 2.41 1.90 -7.18
C ILE A 180 1.56 3.01 -7.80
N ALA A 181 1.70 4.25 -7.33
CA ALA A 181 0.92 5.37 -7.87
C ALA A 181 1.22 5.58 -9.36
N GLN A 182 2.51 5.63 -9.73
CA GLN A 182 2.94 5.77 -11.13
C GLN A 182 2.60 4.54 -11.97
N PHE A 183 2.70 3.33 -11.41
CA PHE A 183 2.28 2.10 -12.09
C PHE A 183 0.78 2.11 -12.37
N ALA A 184 -0.02 2.51 -11.37
CA ALA A 184 -1.46 2.62 -11.50
C ALA A 184 -1.89 3.65 -12.55
N GLU A 185 -1.20 4.79 -12.61
CA GLU A 185 -1.43 5.79 -13.64
C GLU A 185 -1.14 5.24 -15.04
N ARG A 186 0.03 4.62 -15.25
CA ARG A 186 0.44 4.05 -16.55
C ARG A 186 -0.46 2.90 -17.03
N GLU A 187 -0.96 2.11 -16.10
CA GLU A 187 -1.85 0.98 -16.38
C GLU A 187 -3.34 1.37 -16.32
N GLU A 188 -3.65 2.67 -16.14
CA GLU A 188 -5.00 3.23 -16.04
C GLU A 188 -5.87 2.49 -15.01
N ILE A 189 -5.27 2.12 -13.88
CA ILE A 189 -5.95 1.40 -12.80
C ILE A 189 -6.97 2.35 -12.15
N PRO A 190 -8.26 1.95 -12.04
CA PRO A 190 -9.27 2.79 -11.41
C PRO A 190 -8.89 3.19 -9.99
N THR A 191 -9.13 4.46 -9.62
CA THR A 191 -8.72 5.05 -8.33
C THR A 191 -9.11 4.18 -7.13
N ARG A 192 -10.33 3.63 -7.09
CA ARG A 192 -10.76 2.73 -6.00
C ARG A 192 -9.91 1.48 -5.85
N ARG A 193 -9.46 0.90 -6.97
CA ARG A 193 -8.54 -0.24 -6.96
C ARG A 193 -7.18 0.19 -6.43
N VAL A 194 -6.67 1.36 -6.84
CA VAL A 194 -5.42 1.93 -6.30
C VAL A 194 -5.49 2.11 -4.79
N LEU A 195 -6.57 2.70 -4.28
CA LEU A 195 -6.74 2.95 -2.84
C LEU A 195 -6.84 1.68 -2.01
N ARG A 196 -7.50 0.65 -2.55
CA ARG A 196 -7.52 -0.67 -1.93
C ARG A 196 -6.11 -1.25 -1.88
N VAL A 197 -5.38 -1.22 -2.99
CA VAL A 197 -3.99 -1.69 -3.07
C VAL A 197 -3.10 -0.94 -2.08
N LEU A 198 -3.20 0.39 -2.01
CA LEU A 198 -2.45 1.19 -1.06
C LEU A 198 -2.80 0.83 0.38
N SER A 199 -4.07 0.65 0.72
CA SER A 199 -4.49 0.23 2.06
C SER A 199 -3.98 -1.16 2.45
N GLU A 200 -3.98 -2.12 1.52
CA GLU A 200 -3.45 -3.46 1.75
C GLU A 200 -1.93 -3.44 1.87
N LEU A 201 -1.25 -2.64 1.03
CA LEU A 201 0.19 -2.44 1.12
C LEU A 201 0.57 -1.81 2.46
N THR A 202 -0.12 -0.76 2.90
CA THR A 202 0.18 -0.09 4.18
C THR A 202 0.13 -1.08 5.33
N MET A 203 -0.93 -1.91 5.40
CA MET A 203 -1.04 -2.96 6.41
C MET A 203 0.15 -3.93 6.37
N VAL A 204 0.55 -4.38 5.18
CA VAL A 204 1.69 -5.30 5.03
C VAL A 204 3.00 -4.63 5.46
N LEU A 205 3.21 -3.37 5.07
CA LEU A 205 4.40 -2.61 5.42
C LEU A 205 4.46 -2.35 6.93
N ASP A 206 3.32 -2.10 7.60
CA ASP A 206 3.27 -1.96 9.04
C ASP A 206 3.67 -3.26 9.75
N GLU A 207 3.20 -4.42 9.26
CA GLU A 207 3.63 -5.74 9.77
C GLU A 207 5.13 -5.99 9.54
N VAL A 208 5.66 -5.61 8.38
CA VAL A 208 7.10 -5.69 8.08
C VAL A 208 7.89 -4.84 9.09
N LEU A 209 7.46 -3.61 9.35
CA LEU A 209 8.14 -2.71 10.29
C LEU A 209 8.11 -3.27 11.72
N LEU A 210 6.94 -3.69 12.21
CA LEU A 210 6.79 -4.26 13.54
C LEU A 210 7.68 -5.50 13.73
N ALA A 211 7.68 -6.42 12.76
CA ALA A 211 8.50 -7.62 12.81
C ALA A 211 10.00 -7.32 12.72
N THR A 212 10.39 -6.30 11.94
CA THR A 212 11.79 -5.82 11.85
C THR A 212 12.28 -5.37 13.22
N VAL A 213 11.53 -4.50 13.90
CA VAL A 213 11.91 -3.99 15.22
C VAL A 213 11.94 -5.11 16.26
N GLN A 214 10.96 -6.02 16.26
CA GLN A 214 10.93 -7.15 17.18
C GLN A 214 12.14 -8.08 17.05
N ALA A 215 12.51 -8.44 15.81
CA ALA A 215 13.65 -9.31 15.55
C ALA A 215 14.99 -8.65 15.92
N LEU A 216 15.11 -7.34 15.65
CA LEU A 216 16.28 -6.55 16.04
C LEU A 216 16.46 -6.53 17.57
N SER A 217 15.39 -6.23 18.31
CA SER A 217 15.43 -6.18 19.78
C SER A 217 15.69 -7.55 20.42
N SER A 218 15.16 -8.63 19.84
CA SER A 218 15.39 -9.99 20.35
C SER A 218 16.85 -10.43 20.19
N SER A 219 17.51 -9.98 19.11
CA SER A 219 18.93 -10.24 18.85
C SER A 219 19.83 -9.49 19.84
N ALA A 220 19.49 -8.24 20.18
CA ALA A 220 20.23 -7.47 21.18
C ALA A 220 20.22 -8.12 22.56
N VAL A 221 19.05 -8.58 23.02
CA VAL A 221 18.89 -9.27 24.32
C VAL A 221 19.66 -10.60 24.37
N SER A 222 19.74 -11.32 23.24
CA SER A 222 20.46 -12.59 23.15
C SER A 222 21.98 -12.38 23.26
N SER A 223 22.52 -11.36 22.59
CA SER A 223 23.94 -11.00 22.69
C SER A 223 24.34 -10.57 24.11
N GLU A 224 23.48 -9.83 24.79
CA GLU A 224 23.75 -9.33 26.15
C GLU A 224 23.73 -10.46 27.21
N LYS A 225 22.83 -11.44 27.07
CA LYS A 225 22.83 -12.65 27.92
C LYS A 225 24.09 -13.50 27.74
N ILE A 226 24.55 -13.69 26.50
CA ILE A 226 25.78 -14.48 26.23
C ILE A 226 27.01 -13.80 26.86
N SER A 227 27.11 -12.46 26.77
CA SER A 227 28.19 -11.72 27.41
C SER A 227 28.16 -11.80 28.95
N GLN A 228 26.98 -11.79 29.58
CA GLN A 228 26.86 -11.90 31.04
C GLN A 228 27.17 -13.31 31.57
N THR A 229 26.81 -14.38 30.85
CA THR A 229 27.11 -15.75 31.25
C THR A 229 28.60 -16.08 31.13
N GLY A 230 29.31 -15.53 30.13
CA GLY A 230 30.77 -15.72 29.98
C GLY A 230 31.63 -14.99 31.02
N LEU A 231 31.06 -14.03 31.76
CA LEU A 231 31.74 -13.28 32.83
C LEU A 231 31.57 -13.91 34.23
N GLN A 232 30.71 -14.93 34.37
CA GLN A 232 30.49 -15.64 35.64
C GLN A 232 31.24 -16.98 35.76
N GLU A 233 31.95 -17.40 34.70
CA GLU A 233 32.76 -18.63 34.68
C GLU A 233 34.28 -18.37 34.75
N GLN A 234 34.70 -17.16 35.13
CA GLN A 234 36.10 -16.80 35.43
C GLN A 234 36.24 -16.29 36.86
#